data_AF-A0A8T4MX63-F1
#
_entry.id   AF-A0A8T4MX63-F1
#
_cell.length_a   1.000
_cell.length_b   1.000
_cell.length_c   1.000
_cell.angle_alpha   90.00
_cell.angle_beta   90.00
_cell.angle_gamma   90.00
#
_symmetry.space_group_name_H-M   'P 1'
#
loop_
_entity.id
_entity.type
_entity.pdbx_description
1 polymer ?
#
loop_
_entity_poly.entity_id
_entity_poly.type
_entity_poly.pdbx_seq_one_letter_code
_entity_poly.pdbx_strand_id
1 'polypeptide(L)'
;MERGSEAYGLFRSEARPEVVVRELKSITEIMAQYSDIRSVNVVSVGNRGDRRLNPFIEDAKERGLNYMLHATGNERMSNIDVANDLVMFLNQASQLPEMMMPTEYGSGRIIYEENGEYLDR
;
A
#
# COMPACT_ATOMS: atom_id res chain seq x y z
N MET A 1 -22.21 -0.21 8.44
CA MET A 1 -21.14 0.36 7.58
C MET A 1 -20.64 -0.79 6.74
N GLU A 2 -21.02 -0.84 5.48
CA GLU A 2 -20.40 -1.78 4.54
C GLU A 2 -18.91 -1.43 4.49
N ARG A 3 -18.05 -2.41 4.79
CA ARG A 3 -16.61 -2.25 4.56
C ARG A 3 -16.45 -2.15 3.04
N GLY A 4 -16.13 -0.96 2.56
CA GLY A 4 -15.73 -0.78 1.17
C GLY A 4 -14.46 -1.59 0.88
N SER A 5 -14.22 -1.89 -0.38
CA SER A 5 -13.07 -2.72 -0.76
C SER A 5 -11.75 -2.04 -0.41
N GLU A 6 -10.80 -2.78 0.13
CA GLU A 6 -9.53 -2.26 0.60
C GLU A 6 -8.37 -3.23 0.41
N ALA A 7 -7.17 -2.67 0.26
CA ALA A 7 -5.91 -3.39 0.26
C ALA A 7 -4.82 -2.55 0.92
N TYR A 8 -3.77 -3.21 1.37
CA TYR A 8 -2.66 -2.63 2.10
C TYR A 8 -1.35 -2.95 1.39
N GLY A 9 -0.50 -1.94 1.20
CA GLY A 9 0.78 -2.07 0.51
C GLY A 9 1.91 -1.73 1.46
N LEU A 10 2.69 -2.70 1.89
CA LEU A 10 3.86 -2.47 2.74
C LEU A 10 5.08 -2.34 1.88
N PHE A 11 5.96 -1.37 2.13
CA PHE A 11 7.17 -1.21 1.34
C PHE A 11 8.32 -0.57 2.14
N ARG A 12 9.53 -0.74 1.62
CA ARG A 12 10.74 -0.07 2.14
C ARG A 12 11.12 1.11 1.27
N SER A 13 11.40 2.24 1.91
CA SER A 13 12.03 3.40 1.29
C SER A 13 13.04 4.03 2.24
N GLU A 14 14.19 4.47 1.72
CA GLU A 14 15.19 5.23 2.47
C GLU A 14 14.96 6.74 2.39
N ALA A 15 13.98 7.17 1.60
CA ALA A 15 13.62 8.56 1.49
C ALA A 15 12.99 9.06 2.79
N ARG A 16 13.15 10.37 3.03
CA ARG A 16 12.52 11.03 4.18
C ARG A 16 10.99 10.90 4.09
N PRO A 17 10.27 10.76 5.21
CA PRO A 17 8.81 10.58 5.20
C PRO A 17 8.07 11.64 4.38
N GLU A 18 8.53 12.90 4.40
CA GLU A 18 7.89 13.99 3.66
C GLU A 18 8.03 13.82 2.14
N VAL A 19 9.12 13.23 1.68
CA VAL A 19 9.35 12.92 0.26
C VAL A 19 8.43 11.78 -0.15
N VAL A 20 8.41 10.68 0.62
CA VAL A 20 7.54 9.53 0.36
C VAL A 20 6.08 9.98 0.27
N VAL A 21 5.59 10.73 1.26
CA VAL A 21 4.21 11.22 1.26
C VAL A 21 3.91 12.11 0.07
N ARG A 22 4.84 13.02 -0.30
CA ARG A 22 4.66 13.92 -1.45
C ARG A 22 4.57 13.15 -2.76
N GLU A 23 5.54 12.28 -3.04
CA GLU A 23 5.62 11.53 -4.29
C GLU A 23 4.41 10.59 -4.44
N LEU A 24 4.05 9.87 -3.38
CA LEU A 24 2.90 8.97 -3.40
C LEU A 24 1.58 9.71 -3.56
N LYS A 25 1.44 10.91 -2.99
CA LYS A 25 0.26 11.74 -3.23
C LYS A 25 0.15 12.13 -4.70
N SER A 26 1.25 12.56 -5.33
CA SER A 26 1.26 12.91 -6.75
C SER A 26 0.90 11.71 -7.65
N ILE A 27 1.43 10.52 -7.38
CA ILE A 27 1.03 9.31 -8.11
C ILE A 27 -0.45 9.00 -7.88
N THR A 28 -0.95 9.16 -6.65
CA THR A 28 -2.35 8.87 -6.31
C THR A 28 -3.30 9.76 -7.10
N GLU A 29 -2.98 11.05 -7.23
CA GLU A 29 -3.76 12.01 -8.01
C GLU A 29 -3.78 11.67 -9.51
N ILE A 30 -2.67 11.13 -10.04
CA ILE A 30 -2.60 10.64 -11.42
C ILE A 30 -3.44 9.36 -11.57
N MET A 31 -3.26 8.40 -10.66
CA MET A 31 -3.98 7.12 -10.72
C MET A 31 -5.48 7.25 -10.53
N ALA A 32 -5.95 8.20 -9.73
CA ALA A 32 -7.38 8.49 -9.58
C ALA A 32 -8.07 8.91 -10.91
N GLN A 33 -7.29 9.22 -11.96
CA GLN A 33 -7.82 9.48 -13.31
C GLN A 33 -8.01 8.20 -14.13
N TYR A 34 -7.36 7.10 -13.73
CA TYR A 34 -7.29 5.84 -14.50
C TYR A 34 -7.79 4.61 -13.73
N SER A 35 -7.96 4.72 -12.41
CA SER A 35 -8.35 3.67 -11.49
C SER A 35 -9.58 4.09 -10.70
N ASP A 36 -10.38 3.09 -10.32
CA ASP A 36 -11.53 3.22 -9.45
C ASP A 36 -11.16 3.30 -7.94
N ILE A 37 -9.86 3.37 -7.63
CA ILE A 37 -9.36 3.66 -6.28
C ILE A 37 -9.88 5.03 -5.83
N ARG A 38 -10.61 5.03 -4.72
CA ARG A 38 -11.22 6.21 -4.11
C ARG A 38 -10.25 7.00 -3.25
N SER A 39 -9.38 6.31 -2.50
CA SER A 39 -8.37 6.97 -1.68
C SER A 39 -7.19 6.06 -1.37
N VAL A 40 -6.01 6.68 -1.24
CA VAL A 40 -4.79 6.04 -0.75
C VAL A 40 -4.26 6.87 0.41
N ASN A 41 -4.04 6.23 1.56
CA ASN A 41 -3.45 6.85 2.74
C ASN A 41 -2.09 6.22 3.03
N VAL A 42 -1.08 7.05 3.29
CA VAL A 42 0.26 6.61 3.67
C VAL A 42 0.40 6.70 5.19
N VAL A 43 0.82 5.62 5.83
CA VAL A 43 1.15 5.60 7.25
C VAL A 43 2.49 4.92 7.48
N SER A 44 3.23 5.35 8.50
CA SER A 44 4.43 4.62 8.92
C SER A 44 4.04 3.29 9.57
N VAL A 45 4.81 2.24 9.29
CA VAL A 45 4.63 0.90 9.87
C VAL A 45 4.81 1.00 11.39
N GLY A 46 3.79 0.60 12.15
CA GLY A 46 3.76 0.71 13.61
C GLY A 46 2.73 1.69 14.17
N ASN A 47 2.07 2.49 13.31
CA ASN A 47 0.87 3.22 13.71
C ASN A 47 -0.34 2.26 13.78
N ARG A 48 -1.07 2.29 14.91
CA ARG A 48 -2.13 1.32 15.26
C ARG A 48 -3.21 1.20 14.17
N GLY A 49 -3.24 0.06 13.47
CA GLY A 49 -4.28 -0.34 12.52
C GLY A 49 -5.19 -1.47 13.04
N ASP A 50 -5.96 -2.09 12.14
CA ASP A 50 -6.77 -3.31 12.43
C ASP A 50 -5.86 -4.36 13.07
N ARG A 51 -6.26 -4.89 14.25
CA ARG A 51 -5.46 -5.88 14.99
C ARG A 51 -5.18 -7.14 14.18
N ARG A 52 -6.02 -7.45 13.19
CA ARG A 52 -5.83 -8.58 12.27
C ARG A 52 -4.67 -8.37 11.30
N LEU A 53 -4.24 -7.13 11.07
CA LEU A 53 -3.05 -6.80 10.27
C LEU A 53 -1.75 -6.88 11.08
N ASN A 54 -1.82 -6.97 12.41
CA ASN A 54 -0.64 -6.98 13.27
C ASN A 54 0.41 -8.04 12.89
N PRO A 55 0.05 -9.31 12.57
CA PRO A 55 1.04 -10.31 12.19
C PRO A 55 1.86 -9.87 10.97
N PHE A 56 1.21 -9.26 9.98
CA PHE A 56 1.87 -8.74 8.79
C PHE A 56 2.71 -7.49 9.08
N ILE A 57 2.23 -6.60 9.96
CA ILE A 57 2.97 -5.41 10.38
C ILE A 57 4.24 -5.80 11.14
N GLU A 58 4.19 -6.80 12.03
CA GLU A 58 5.37 -7.26 12.75
C GLU A 58 6.38 -7.94 11.82
N ASP A 59 5.95 -8.86 10.93
CA ASP A 59 6.83 -9.47 9.92
C ASP A 59 7.40 -8.41 8.95
N ALA A 60 6.63 -7.38 8.61
CA ALA A 60 7.10 -6.26 7.80
C ALA A 60 8.23 -5.47 8.48
N LYS A 61 8.13 -5.24 9.80
CA LYS A 61 9.21 -4.61 10.58
C LYS A 61 10.47 -5.48 10.60
N GLU A 62 10.31 -6.79 10.81
CA GLU A 62 11.44 -7.74 10.79
C GLU A 62 12.16 -7.75 9.44
N ARG A 63 11.43 -7.50 8.35
CA ARG A 63 11.95 -7.36 6.98
C ARG A 63 12.43 -5.95 6.63
N GLY A 64 12.29 -4.98 7.53
CA GLY A 64 12.70 -3.60 7.31
C GLY A 64 11.78 -2.78 6.39
N LEU A 65 10.52 -3.20 6.22
CA LEU A 65 9.48 -2.39 5.56
C LEU A 65 9.01 -1.33 6.55
N ASN A 66 9.08 -0.06 6.15
CA ASN A 66 8.90 1.10 7.05
C ASN A 66 7.70 1.98 6.69
N TYR A 67 7.06 1.72 5.54
CA TYR A 67 5.84 2.40 5.10
C TYR A 67 4.72 1.42 4.78
N MET A 68 3.48 1.83 5.04
CA MET A 68 2.25 1.13 4.70
C MET A 68 1.33 2.08 3.94
N LEU A 69 0.76 1.59 2.85
CA LEU A 69 -0.32 2.20 2.11
C LEU A 69 -1.61 1.51 2.47
N HIS A 70 -2.67 2.28 2.63
CA HIS A 70 -4.04 1.78 2.72
C HIS A 70 -4.82 2.36 1.55
N ALA A 71 -5.17 1.50 0.60
CA ALA A 71 -5.97 1.85 -0.55
C ALA A 71 -7.40 1.39 -0.34
N THR A 72 -8.36 2.18 -0.81
CA THR A 72 -9.79 1.88 -0.78
C THR A 72 -10.36 2.06 -2.18
N GLY A 73 -11.11 1.06 -2.65
CA GLY A 73 -11.81 1.08 -3.92
C GLY A 73 -13.19 1.73 -3.80
N ASN A 74 -13.79 2.01 -4.95
CA ASN A 74 -15.22 2.31 -5.02
C ASN A 74 -16.08 1.04 -4.84
N GLU A 75 -17.41 1.18 -4.82
CA GLU A 75 -18.37 0.08 -4.59
C GLU A 75 -18.34 -1.05 -5.65
N ARG A 76 -17.68 -0.83 -6.79
CA ARG A 76 -17.59 -1.78 -7.90
C ARG A 76 -16.32 -2.62 -7.88
N MET A 77 -15.33 -2.21 -7.09
CA MET A 77 -14.07 -2.95 -6.96
C MET A 77 -14.21 -4.05 -5.93
N SER A 78 -13.54 -5.18 -6.15
CA SER A 78 -13.25 -6.17 -5.11
C SER A 78 -11.95 -5.82 -4.37
N ASN A 79 -11.70 -6.43 -3.22
CA ASN A 79 -10.44 -6.28 -2.50
C ASN A 79 -9.22 -6.66 -3.35
N ILE A 80 -9.35 -7.68 -4.21
CA ILE A 80 -8.28 -8.09 -5.12
C ILE A 80 -8.09 -7.09 -6.28
N ASP A 81 -9.14 -6.43 -6.75
CA ASP A 81 -8.98 -5.34 -7.74
C ASP A 81 -8.17 -4.19 -7.14
N VAL A 82 -8.51 -3.78 -5.90
CA VAL A 82 -7.76 -2.76 -5.17
C VAL A 82 -6.31 -3.20 -4.95
N ALA A 83 -6.08 -4.47 -4.61
CA ALA A 83 -4.75 -5.03 -4.46
C ALA A 83 -3.93 -4.98 -5.76
N ASN A 84 -4.52 -5.35 -6.90
CA ASN A 84 -3.86 -5.31 -8.20
C ASN A 84 -3.48 -3.88 -8.62
N ASP A 85 -4.39 -2.92 -8.43
CA ASP A 85 -4.11 -1.52 -8.71
C ASP A 85 -3.02 -0.96 -7.77
N LEU A 86 -3.00 -1.41 -6.51
CA LEU A 86 -1.96 -1.04 -5.55
C LEU A 86 -0.58 -1.62 -5.90
N VAL A 87 -0.52 -2.82 -6.52
CA VAL A 87 0.74 -3.34 -7.11
C VAL A 87 1.23 -2.39 -8.20
N MET A 88 0.35 -1.98 -9.11
CA MET A 88 0.72 -1.07 -10.19
C MET A 88 1.21 0.27 -9.64
N PHE A 89 0.53 0.81 -8.63
CA PHE A 89 0.92 2.03 -7.92
C PHE A 89 2.33 1.92 -7.34
N LEU A 90 2.63 0.86 -6.60
CA LEU A 90 3.95 0.66 -5.98
C LEU A 90 5.04 0.43 -7.03
N ASN A 91 4.73 -0.23 -8.14
CA ASN A 91 5.66 -0.41 -9.26
C ASN A 91 5.98 0.91 -9.99
N GLN A 92 5.04 1.86 -10.04
CA GLN A 92 5.31 3.20 -10.56
C GLN A 92 6.12 4.03 -9.56
N ALA A 93 5.77 3.95 -8.27
CA ALA A 93 6.47 4.64 -7.21
C ALA A 93 7.95 4.20 -7.10
N SER A 94 8.24 2.91 -7.28
CA SER A 94 9.61 2.40 -7.25
C SER A 94 10.50 2.90 -8.38
N GLN A 95 9.91 3.45 -9.45
CA GLN A 95 10.64 4.07 -10.55
C GLN A 95 10.97 5.55 -10.31
N LEU A 96 10.41 6.17 -9.26
CA LEU A 96 10.72 7.55 -8.91
C LEU A 96 12.10 7.65 -8.25
N PRO A 97 13.02 8.46 -8.80
CA PRO A 97 14.36 8.65 -8.23
C PRO A 97 14.35 9.07 -6.76
N GLU A 98 13.37 9.88 -6.37
CA GLU A 98 13.20 10.45 -5.04
C GLU A 98 12.71 9.43 -4.01
N MET A 99 12.10 8.32 -4.45
CA MET A 99 11.55 7.30 -3.55
C MET A 99 12.61 6.43 -2.90
N MET A 100 13.87 6.44 -3.37
CA MET A 100 15.01 5.70 -2.81
C MET A 100 14.63 4.27 -2.37
N MET A 101 13.92 3.55 -3.25
CA MET A 101 13.52 2.16 -3.00
C MET A 101 14.65 1.23 -3.43
N PRO A 102 15.08 0.28 -2.58
CA PRO A 102 16.09 -0.69 -2.97
C PRO A 102 15.59 -1.52 -4.17
N THR A 103 16.48 -1.74 -5.14
CA THR A 103 16.16 -2.41 -6.42
C THR A 103 16.15 -3.93 -6.33
N GLU A 104 16.48 -4.52 -5.18
CA GLU A 104 16.44 -5.97 -4.97
C GLU A 104 15.02 -6.45 -4.62
N TYR A 105 14.68 -7.64 -5.13
CA TYR A 105 13.40 -8.33 -4.89
C TYR A 105 13.03 -8.33 -3.40
N GLY A 106 11.80 -7.91 -3.07
CA GLY A 106 11.27 -7.87 -1.70
C GLY A 106 10.97 -6.47 -1.15
N SER A 107 10.98 -5.44 -2.01
CA SER A 107 10.75 -4.05 -1.61
C SER A 107 9.32 -3.73 -1.17
N GLY A 108 8.37 -4.65 -1.32
CA GLY A 108 7.03 -4.53 -0.75
C GLY A 108 6.16 -5.79 -0.76
N ARG A 109 4.99 -5.70 -0.13
CA ARG A 109 3.98 -6.76 0.03
C ARG A 109 2.58 -6.18 -0.13
N ILE A 110 1.67 -6.95 -0.70
CA ILE A 110 0.27 -6.55 -0.81
C ILE A 110 -0.59 -7.46 0.05
N ILE A 111 -1.40 -6.85 0.91
CA ILE A 111 -2.32 -7.56 1.80
C ILE A 111 -3.75 -7.13 1.49
N TYR A 112 -4.65 -8.10 1.36
CA TYR A 112 -6.07 -7.82 1.14
C TYR A 112 -6.92 -8.91 1.79
N GLU A 113 -8.17 -8.59 2.14
CA GLU A 113 -9.08 -9.56 2.75
C GLU A 113 -9.87 -10.30 1.66
N GLU A 114 -9.94 -11.62 1.71
CA GLU A 114 -10.79 -12.43 0.84
C GLU A 114 -11.47 -13.50 1.71
N ASN A 115 -12.80 -13.61 1.60
CA ASN A 115 -13.60 -14.56 2.39
C ASN A 115 -13.36 -14.51 3.92
N GLY A 116 -12.98 -13.34 4.46
CA GLY A 116 -12.74 -13.13 5.89
C GLY A 116 -11.30 -13.41 6.34
N GLU A 117 -10.41 -13.80 5.42
CA GLU A 117 -9.00 -14.05 5.69
C GLU A 117 -8.12 -13.03 4.97
N TYR A 118 -7.04 -12.59 5.63
CA TYR A 118 -6.05 -11.73 4.98
C TYR A 118 -5.07 -12.59 4.20
N LEU A 119 -4.95 -12.29 2.90
CA LEU A 119 -4.02 -12.89 1.98
C LEU A 119 -2.83 -11.94 1.76
N ASP A 120 -1.66 -12.52 1.52
CA ASP A 120 -0.41 -11.80 1.21
C ASP A 120 0.09 -12.21 -0.17
N ARG A 121 0.46 -11.21 -0.98
CA ARG A 121 0.84 -11.36 -2.38
C ARG A 121 2.06 -10.52 -2.75
#